data_AF-A0A3C1EU34-F1
#
_entry.id   AF-A0A3C1EU34-F1
#
_cell.length_a   1.000
_cell.length_b   1.000
_cell.length_c   1.000
_cell.angle_alpha   90.00
_cell.angle_beta   90.00
_cell.angle_gamma   90.00
#
_symmetry.space_group_name_H-M   'P 1'
#
loop_
_entity.id
_entity.type
_entity.pdbx_description
1 polymer ?
#
loop_
_entity_poly.entity_id
_entity_poly.type
_entity_poly.pdbx_seq_one_letter_code
_entity_poly.pdbx_strand_id
1 'polypeptide(L)'
;MAKIDLKKTSGFPLVYDGEDLQVKDLSFKEVVSVSIDDIRPQLLNKELSCPDVFYKKYKHLDLDNLYSSKDLQINFVVLKPNLAGIEFVKTRATKCSRYARLIDIVYGGATILLQKYRTPKDNRIIRIVAKKEQKVIIPAGYSAVIVNTRQNSNLIFAEFASIKANPGVVLDDQNGLAYYIIRKNAKQETVRNPYYKIVNEPEKLDWDKIILNYGITPKTPVIKQILRKYEKFDWLFKEDSVAI
;
A
#
# COMPACT_ATOMS: atom_id res chain seq x y z
N MET A 1 9.27 -14.95 17.84
CA MET A 1 9.66 -13.55 17.54
C MET A 1 9.24 -12.68 18.72
N ALA A 2 9.96 -11.58 19.00
CA ALA A 2 9.50 -10.61 20.01
C ALA A 2 8.25 -9.88 19.50
N LYS A 3 7.27 -9.67 20.37
CA LYS A 3 6.09 -8.84 20.07
C LYS A 3 6.53 -7.41 19.77
N ILE A 4 6.03 -6.83 18.69
CA ILE A 4 6.34 -5.46 18.27
C ILE A 4 5.13 -4.58 18.60
N ASP A 5 5.31 -3.61 19.49
CA ASP A 5 4.31 -2.58 19.76
C ASP A 5 4.30 -1.55 18.60
N LEU A 6 3.13 -1.41 17.97
CA LEU A 6 2.88 -0.50 16.85
C LEU A 6 2.08 0.74 17.26
N LYS A 7 1.81 0.95 18.55
CA LYS A 7 0.98 2.06 19.04
C LYS A 7 1.53 3.43 18.74
N LYS A 8 2.85 3.59 18.87
CA LYS A 8 3.51 4.87 18.58
C LYS A 8 3.39 5.26 17.11
N THR A 9 3.48 4.30 16.19
CA THR A 9 3.61 4.54 14.75
C THR A 9 2.26 4.51 14.03
N SER A 10 1.38 3.58 14.40
CA SER A 10 0.02 3.48 13.82
C SER A 10 -0.98 4.43 14.47
N GLY A 11 -0.76 4.79 15.74
CA GLY A 11 -1.71 5.55 16.55
C GLY A 11 -2.81 4.70 17.20
N PHE A 12 -2.85 3.38 16.97
CA PHE A 12 -3.81 2.45 17.56
C PHE A 12 -3.14 1.55 18.60
N PRO A 13 -3.83 1.05 19.64
CA PRO A 13 -3.33 0.01 20.54
C PRO A 13 -3.17 -1.34 19.80
N LEU A 14 -2.15 -1.42 18.94
CA LEU A 14 -1.87 -2.50 18.00
C LEU A 14 -0.51 -3.13 18.30
N VAL A 15 -0.45 -4.45 18.34
CA VAL A 15 0.76 -5.25 18.53
C VAL A 15 0.88 -6.26 17.39
N TYR A 16 2.08 -6.48 16.89
CA TYR A 16 2.38 -7.57 15.97
C TYR A 16 3.13 -8.68 16.72
N ASP A 17 2.60 -9.91 16.70
CA ASP A 17 3.17 -11.01 17.49
C ASP A 17 4.26 -11.83 16.76
N GLY A 18 4.54 -11.50 15.50
CA GLY A 18 5.43 -12.28 14.64
C GLY A 18 4.70 -12.87 13.44
N GLU A 19 3.39 -12.99 13.52
CA GLU A 19 2.54 -13.52 12.46
C GLU A 19 1.30 -12.68 12.21
N ASP A 20 0.62 -12.27 13.28
CA ASP A 20 -0.67 -11.61 13.24
C ASP A 20 -0.70 -10.28 13.99
N LEU A 21 -1.67 -9.45 13.60
CA LEU A 21 -1.98 -8.20 14.27
C LEU A 21 -2.99 -8.42 15.38
N GLN A 22 -2.60 -8.05 16.60
CA GLN A 22 -3.42 -8.09 17.79
C GLN A 22 -3.82 -6.66 18.17
N VAL A 23 -5.10 -6.46 18.49
CA VAL A 23 -5.65 -5.17 18.89
C VAL A 23 -6.26 -5.26 20.28
N LYS A 24 -6.26 -4.14 21.00
CA LYS A 24 -6.98 -3.98 22.27
C LYS A 24 -8.11 -2.97 22.08
N ASP A 25 -9.31 -3.30 22.54
CA ASP A 25 -10.50 -2.44 22.50
C ASP A 25 -10.94 -2.03 21.08
N LEU A 26 -10.36 -2.62 20.03
CA LEU A 26 -10.72 -2.43 18.63
C LEU A 26 -11.03 -3.79 18.00
N SER A 27 -11.66 -3.77 16.83
CA SER A 27 -11.86 -4.99 16.03
C SER A 27 -11.62 -4.74 14.55
N PHE A 28 -11.16 -5.78 13.85
CA PHE A 28 -11.21 -5.84 12.40
C PHE A 28 -12.46 -6.62 12.00
N LYS A 29 -13.20 -6.15 10.99
CA LYS A 29 -14.38 -6.89 10.50
C LYS A 29 -14.02 -8.14 9.70
N GLU A 30 -12.86 -8.13 9.05
CA GLU A 30 -12.44 -9.20 8.15
C GLU A 30 -10.91 -9.30 8.12
N VAL A 31 -10.39 -10.52 8.04
CA VAL A 31 -8.96 -10.80 7.78
C VAL A 31 -8.86 -11.72 6.57
N VAL A 32 -8.14 -11.27 5.55
CA VAL A 32 -7.97 -12.00 4.28
C VAL A 32 -6.50 -12.35 4.09
N SER A 33 -6.21 -13.63 3.89
CA SER A 33 -4.91 -14.09 3.42
C SER A 33 -4.89 -14.09 1.90
N VAL A 34 -3.85 -13.52 1.29
CA VAL A 34 -3.66 -13.50 -0.16
C VAL A 34 -2.52 -14.45 -0.52
N SER A 35 -2.85 -15.46 -1.31
CA SER A 35 -1.94 -16.54 -1.67
C SER A 35 -1.13 -16.23 -2.93
N ILE A 36 -0.19 -17.11 -3.25
CA ILE A 36 0.48 -17.07 -4.56
C ILE A 36 -0.50 -17.18 -5.72
N ASP A 37 -1.56 -17.98 -5.60
CA ASP A 37 -2.54 -18.16 -6.68
C ASP A 37 -3.25 -16.84 -6.99
N ASP A 38 -3.57 -16.06 -5.95
CA ASP A 38 -4.17 -14.75 -6.11
C ASP A 38 -3.24 -13.76 -6.84
N ILE A 39 -1.93 -13.84 -6.62
CA ILE A 39 -0.95 -12.90 -7.20
C ILE A 39 -0.39 -13.39 -8.54
N ARG A 40 -0.44 -14.70 -8.82
CA ARG A 40 0.13 -15.35 -10.00
C ARG A 40 -0.18 -14.64 -11.32
N PRO A 41 -1.40 -14.13 -11.59
CA PRO A 41 -1.67 -13.39 -12.82
C PRO A 41 -0.73 -12.19 -13.04
N GLN A 42 -0.24 -11.59 -11.95
CA GLN A 42 0.58 -10.38 -11.94
C GLN A 42 2.06 -10.63 -11.64
N LEU A 43 2.52 -11.88 -11.54
CA LEU A 43 3.94 -12.19 -11.32
C LEU A 43 4.73 -12.16 -12.62
N LEU A 44 6.01 -11.75 -12.54
CA LEU A 44 6.94 -11.84 -13.66
C LEU A 44 7.13 -13.28 -14.14
N ASN A 45 7.24 -14.22 -13.20
CA ASN A 45 7.26 -15.67 -13.47
C ASN A 45 6.05 -16.33 -12.82
N LYS A 46 5.19 -16.96 -13.64
CA LYS A 46 3.92 -17.57 -13.21
C LYS A 46 4.06 -19.02 -12.75
N GLU A 47 5.19 -19.67 -13.03
CA GLU A 47 5.45 -21.08 -12.73
C GLU A 47 5.98 -21.31 -11.30
N LEU A 48 6.02 -20.25 -10.49
CA LEU A 48 6.53 -20.31 -9.12
C LEU A 48 5.48 -20.88 -8.16
N SER A 49 5.95 -21.63 -7.17
CA SER A 49 5.13 -22.24 -6.11
C SER A 49 5.30 -21.59 -4.73
N CYS A 50 6.23 -20.64 -4.57
CA CYS A 50 6.49 -20.00 -3.28
C CYS A 50 6.61 -18.48 -3.36
N PRO A 51 6.29 -17.75 -2.28
CA PRO A 51 5.68 -18.23 -1.03
C PRO A 51 4.18 -18.50 -1.13
N ASP A 52 3.65 -19.44 -0.34
CA ASP A 52 2.22 -19.80 -0.35
C ASP A 52 1.31 -18.62 -0.02
N VAL A 53 1.67 -17.82 0.99
CA VAL A 53 0.95 -16.61 1.40
C VAL A 53 1.87 -15.40 1.24
N PHE A 54 1.45 -14.44 0.42
CA PHE A 54 2.19 -13.20 0.21
C PHE A 54 1.90 -12.18 1.31
N TYR A 55 0.64 -12.04 1.71
CA TYR A 55 0.25 -11.09 2.75
C TYR A 55 -1.10 -11.41 3.40
N LYS A 56 -1.31 -10.82 4.59
CA LYS A 56 -2.63 -10.75 5.25
C LYS A 56 -3.14 -9.30 5.21
N LYS A 57 -4.39 -9.10 4.80
CA LYS A 57 -5.10 -7.81 4.84
C LYS A 57 -6.17 -7.86 5.93
N TYR A 58 -6.02 -6.98 6.92
CA TYR A 58 -6.94 -6.78 8.03
C TYR A 58 -7.82 -5.59 7.68
N LYS A 59 -9.11 -5.80 7.46
CA LYS A 59 -9.99 -4.78 6.91
C LYS A 59 -10.92 -4.20 7.97
N HIS A 60 -11.28 -2.93 7.76
CA HIS A 60 -12.27 -2.21 8.53
C HIS A 60 -11.98 -2.24 10.04
N LEU A 61 -10.79 -1.80 10.44
CA LEU A 61 -10.48 -1.53 11.84
C LEU A 61 -11.45 -0.47 12.39
N ASP A 62 -12.13 -0.77 13.49
CA ASP A 62 -13.05 0.18 14.12
C ASP A 62 -13.12 0.02 15.65
N LEU A 63 -13.58 1.08 16.31
CA LEU A 63 -13.97 1.15 17.72
C LEU A 63 -15.47 1.48 17.74
N ASP A 64 -16.34 0.48 17.85
CA ASP A 64 -17.79 0.69 17.96
C ASP A 64 -18.38 1.68 16.91
N ASN A 65 -17.93 1.53 15.66
CA ASN A 65 -18.29 2.40 14.52
C ASN A 65 -17.82 3.86 14.61
N LEU A 66 -16.89 4.20 15.51
CA LEU A 66 -16.33 5.55 15.64
C LEU A 66 -15.70 6.06 14.33
N TYR A 67 -14.99 5.21 13.58
CA TYR A 67 -14.33 5.64 12.35
C TYR A 67 -15.27 5.55 11.15
N SER A 68 -16.01 4.46 11.02
CA SER A 68 -16.97 4.31 9.92
C SER A 68 -18.10 5.35 9.96
N SER A 69 -18.56 5.78 11.14
CA SER A 69 -19.53 6.90 11.27
C SER A 69 -19.00 8.25 10.79
N LYS A 70 -17.68 8.37 10.60
CA LYS A 70 -17.00 9.54 10.01
C LYS A 70 -16.56 9.28 8.57
N ASP A 71 -17.24 8.37 7.87
CA ASP A 71 -16.91 7.96 6.51
C ASP A 71 -15.46 7.47 6.33
N LEU A 72 -14.78 7.04 7.40
CA LEU A 72 -13.39 6.59 7.37
C LEU A 72 -13.28 5.07 7.43
N GLN A 73 -12.67 4.48 6.40
CA GLN A 73 -12.24 3.09 6.39
C GLN A 73 -10.74 3.00 6.66
N ILE A 74 -10.37 2.06 7.52
CA ILE A 74 -8.99 1.81 7.92
C ILE A 74 -8.69 0.33 7.73
N ASN A 75 -7.68 0.02 6.92
CA ASN A 75 -7.20 -1.34 6.70
C ASN A 75 -5.72 -1.41 7.09
N PHE A 76 -5.26 -2.59 7.49
CA PHE A 76 -3.84 -2.88 7.67
C PHE A 76 -3.43 -4.03 6.76
N VAL A 77 -2.18 -4.01 6.32
CA VAL A 77 -1.61 -5.11 5.53
C VAL A 77 -0.27 -5.50 6.12
N VAL A 78 -0.06 -6.80 6.30
CA VAL A 78 1.20 -7.40 6.72
C VAL A 78 1.80 -8.18 5.54
N LEU A 79 2.92 -7.69 5.00
CA LEU A 79 3.69 -8.36 3.95
C LEU A 79 4.95 -8.95 4.58
N LYS A 80 5.09 -10.27 4.54
CA LYS A 80 6.31 -10.96 4.98
C LYS A 80 7.46 -10.70 3.99
N PRO A 81 8.72 -10.65 4.44
CA PRO A 81 9.84 -10.56 3.54
C PRO A 81 10.01 -11.89 2.81
N ASN A 82 9.92 -11.88 1.49
CA ASN A 82 10.25 -13.05 0.68
C ASN A 82 10.52 -12.64 -0.78
N LEU A 83 10.94 -13.62 -1.58
CA LEU A 83 11.01 -13.53 -3.02
C LEU A 83 10.13 -14.62 -3.65
N ALA A 84 9.40 -14.25 -4.69
CA ALA A 84 8.84 -15.19 -5.64
C ALA A 84 9.86 -15.33 -6.78
N GLY A 85 10.72 -16.35 -6.68
CA GLY A 85 11.89 -16.48 -7.56
C GLY A 85 12.86 -15.33 -7.35
N ILE A 86 12.88 -14.37 -8.28
CA ILE A 86 13.67 -13.13 -8.17
C ILE A 86 12.84 -11.90 -7.83
N GLU A 87 11.51 -12.00 -7.90
CA GLU A 87 10.62 -10.88 -7.66
C GLU A 87 10.32 -10.71 -6.17
N PHE A 88 10.33 -9.48 -5.65
CA PHE A 88 9.95 -9.24 -4.25
C PHE A 88 8.46 -9.44 -4.00
N VAL A 89 8.11 -9.97 -2.83
CA VAL A 89 6.71 -10.06 -2.38
C VAL A 89 6.05 -8.69 -2.39
N LYS A 90 4.83 -8.65 -2.94
CA LYS A 90 4.08 -7.44 -3.22
C LYS A 90 2.58 -7.65 -3.03
N THR A 91 1.84 -6.56 -2.96
CA THR A 91 0.37 -6.61 -3.09
C THR A 91 -0.05 -6.81 -4.55
N ARG A 92 -1.29 -7.28 -4.77
CA ARG A 92 -1.92 -7.13 -6.09
C ARG A 92 -2.04 -5.64 -6.46
N ALA A 93 -2.04 -5.35 -7.75
CA ALA A 93 -2.32 -4.02 -8.27
C ALA A 93 -3.77 -3.65 -7.97
N THR A 94 -3.96 -2.57 -7.23
CA THR A 94 -5.29 -2.06 -6.86
C THR A 94 -5.47 -0.65 -7.35
N LYS A 95 -6.68 -0.32 -7.78
CA LYS A 95 -7.06 1.01 -8.24
C LYS A 95 -8.39 1.43 -7.63
N CYS A 96 -8.44 2.67 -7.15
CA CYS A 96 -9.69 3.33 -6.80
C CYS A 96 -9.97 4.40 -7.86
N SER A 97 -11.15 4.36 -8.48
CA SER A 97 -11.43 5.22 -9.63
C SER A 97 -11.62 6.69 -9.26
N ARG A 98 -12.25 6.96 -8.11
CA ARG A 98 -12.71 8.32 -7.75
C ARG A 98 -12.16 8.86 -6.44
N TYR A 99 -11.75 8.01 -5.51
CA TYR A 99 -11.26 8.46 -4.20
C TYR A 99 -9.77 8.20 -4.06
N ALA A 100 -9.08 9.16 -3.44
CA ALA A 100 -7.71 8.97 -3.02
C ALA A 100 -7.62 7.95 -1.86
N ARG A 101 -6.44 7.37 -1.68
CA ARG A 101 -6.10 6.53 -0.54
C ARG A 101 -4.83 7.06 0.10
N LEU A 102 -4.74 6.98 1.43
CA LEU A 102 -3.55 7.39 2.18
C LEU A 102 -2.90 6.15 2.79
N ILE A 103 -1.65 5.92 2.44
CA ILE A 103 -0.82 4.83 2.98
C ILE A 103 0.08 5.41 4.06
N ASP A 104 0.13 4.77 5.24
CA ASP A 104 1.04 5.08 6.34
C ASP A 104 1.92 3.86 6.62
N ILE A 105 3.25 3.99 6.48
CA ILE A 105 4.18 2.88 6.71
C ILE A 105 4.41 2.72 8.21
N VAL A 106 3.69 1.79 8.83
CA VAL A 106 3.67 1.58 10.28
C VAL A 106 4.94 0.89 10.79
N TYR A 107 5.46 -0.08 10.03
CA TYR A 107 6.67 -0.83 10.34
C TYR A 107 7.39 -1.29 9.07
N GLY A 108 8.72 -1.40 9.13
CA GLY A 108 9.55 -1.79 7.99
C GLY A 108 9.75 -0.67 6.97
N GLY A 109 9.76 -1.03 5.69
CA GLY A 109 9.87 -0.09 4.58
C GLY A 109 9.34 -0.71 3.29
N ALA A 110 8.85 0.13 2.38
CA ALA A 110 8.19 -0.28 1.16
C ALA A 110 8.86 0.36 -0.07
N THR A 111 8.84 -0.37 -1.18
CA THR A 111 8.87 0.28 -2.50
C THR A 111 7.44 0.30 -3.02
N ILE A 112 6.90 1.47 -3.34
CA ILE A 112 5.56 1.63 -3.89
C ILE A 112 5.69 2.05 -5.35
N LEU A 113 4.95 1.37 -6.22
CA LEU A 113 4.82 1.72 -7.63
C LEU A 113 3.40 2.21 -7.88
N LEU A 114 3.29 3.40 -8.45
CA LEU A 114 2.03 3.96 -8.94
C LEU A 114 2.06 4.03 -10.46
N GLN A 115 0.93 3.73 -11.09
CA GLN A 115 0.77 3.82 -12.54
C GLN A 115 -0.57 4.48 -12.89
N LYS A 116 -0.52 5.55 -13.68
CA LYS A 116 -1.66 6.09 -14.39
C LYS A 116 -1.46 5.81 -15.87
N TYR A 117 -2.13 4.78 -16.37
CA TYR A 117 -2.04 4.35 -17.75
C TYR A 117 -3.33 4.73 -18.48
N ARG A 118 -3.23 5.58 -19.49
CA ARG A 118 -4.34 5.94 -20.39
C ARG A 118 -4.09 5.39 -21.78
N THR A 119 -2.88 5.55 -22.29
CA THR A 119 -2.42 5.00 -23.57
C THR A 119 -0.93 4.62 -23.47
N PRO A 120 -0.37 3.89 -24.45
CA PRO A 120 1.08 3.65 -24.48
C PRO A 120 1.93 4.92 -24.47
N LYS A 121 1.43 6.05 -24.96
CA LYS A 121 2.15 7.34 -24.95
C LYS A 121 1.83 8.20 -23.70
N ASP A 122 0.62 8.06 -23.17
CA ASP A 122 0.15 8.69 -21.93
C ASP A 122 0.11 7.64 -20.81
N ASN A 123 1.31 7.31 -20.33
CA ASN A 123 1.51 6.45 -19.18
C ASN A 123 2.44 7.16 -18.19
N ARG A 124 2.04 7.28 -16.93
CA ARG A 124 2.86 7.87 -15.88
C ARG A 124 3.16 6.83 -14.82
N ILE A 125 4.43 6.64 -14.52
CA ILE A 125 4.91 5.70 -13.50
C ILE A 125 5.64 6.51 -12.45
N ILE A 126 5.31 6.26 -11.18
CA ILE A 126 6.01 6.88 -10.05
C ILE A 126 6.54 5.76 -9.16
N ARG A 127 7.83 5.84 -8.81
CA ARG A 127 8.46 4.93 -7.86
C ARG A 127 8.81 5.66 -6.57
N ILE A 128 8.38 5.06 -5.47
CA ILE A 128 8.48 5.63 -4.14
C ILE A 128 9.23 4.65 -3.25
N VAL A 129 10.24 5.12 -2.52
CA VAL A 129 10.90 4.32 -1.48
C VAL A 129 10.48 4.91 -0.14
N ALA A 130 9.51 4.27 0.51
CA ALA A 130 8.92 4.72 1.76
C ALA A 130 9.54 3.98 2.96
N LYS A 131 9.96 4.73 3.97
CA LYS A 131 10.45 4.23 5.26
C LYS A 131 9.32 4.26 6.29
N LYS A 132 9.55 3.59 7.43
CA LYS A 132 8.71 3.71 8.62
C LYS A 132 8.32 5.17 8.91
N GLU A 133 7.06 5.37 9.28
CA GLU A 133 6.36 6.64 9.53
C GLU A 133 6.12 7.53 8.29
N GLN A 134 6.65 7.18 7.12
CA GLN A 134 6.34 7.94 5.90
C GLN A 134 4.93 7.64 5.39
N LYS A 135 4.36 8.67 4.76
CA LYS A 135 2.99 8.68 4.26
C LYS A 135 2.99 8.92 2.77
N VAL A 136 2.11 8.25 2.06
CA VAL A 136 2.00 8.33 0.61
C VAL A 136 0.53 8.43 0.24
N ILE A 137 0.20 9.42 -0.57
CA ILE A 137 -1.14 9.56 -1.13
C ILE A 137 -1.16 8.83 -2.47
N ILE A 138 -2.10 7.91 -2.64
CA ILE A 138 -2.44 7.28 -3.92
C ILE A 138 -3.64 8.06 -4.47
N PRO A 139 -3.47 8.89 -5.50
CA PRO A 139 -4.58 9.65 -6.07
C PRO A 139 -5.60 8.73 -6.75
N ALA A 140 -6.80 9.26 -6.95
CA ALA A 140 -7.82 8.61 -7.76
C ALA A 140 -7.28 8.32 -9.18
N GLY A 141 -7.67 7.17 -9.72
CA GLY A 141 -7.30 6.76 -11.07
C GLY A 141 -5.95 6.05 -11.19
N TYR A 142 -5.09 6.08 -10.17
CA TYR A 142 -3.79 5.38 -10.16
C TYR A 142 -3.96 3.92 -9.70
N SER A 143 -3.36 3.01 -10.45
CA SER A 143 -3.09 1.64 -10.00
C SER A 143 -1.86 1.65 -9.11
N ALA A 144 -1.89 0.92 -8.00
CA ALA A 144 -0.81 0.90 -7.03
C ALA A 144 -0.44 -0.53 -6.61
N VAL A 145 0.86 -0.76 -6.47
CA VAL A 145 1.46 -1.96 -5.89
C VAL A 145 2.41 -1.54 -4.79
N ILE A 146 2.33 -2.20 -3.64
CA ILE A 146 3.22 -1.98 -2.50
C ILE A 146 4.08 -3.24 -2.33
N VAL A 147 5.40 -3.06 -2.33
CA VAL A 147 6.38 -4.14 -2.35
C VAL A 147 7.20 -4.12 -1.06
N ASN A 148 7.34 -5.27 -0.41
CA ASN A 148 8.31 -5.44 0.67
C ASN A 148 9.68 -5.81 0.07
N THR A 149 10.58 -4.82 0.00
CA THR A 149 11.94 -5.03 -0.55
C THR A 149 12.96 -5.39 0.52
N ARG A 150 12.53 -5.57 1.77
CA ARG A 150 13.39 -6.05 2.85
C ARG A 150 13.34 -7.57 2.89
N GLN A 151 14.45 -8.18 3.28
CA GLN A 151 14.57 -9.65 3.33
C GLN A 151 14.44 -10.23 4.74
N ASN A 152 14.67 -9.39 5.76
CA ASN A 152 14.72 -9.83 7.14
C ASN A 152 13.71 -9.07 8.02
N SER A 153 12.79 -8.31 7.41
CA SER A 153 11.78 -7.55 8.16
C SER A 153 10.45 -7.53 7.42
N ASN A 154 9.37 -7.74 8.16
CA ASN A 154 8.02 -7.54 7.65
C ASN A 154 7.80 -6.06 7.29
N LEU A 155 6.90 -5.85 6.34
CA LEU A 155 6.32 -4.56 6.05
C LEU A 155 4.90 -4.57 6.61
N ILE A 156 4.58 -3.57 7.44
CA ILE A 156 3.22 -3.34 7.92
C ILE A 156 2.85 -1.91 7.56
N PHE A 157 1.74 -1.73 6.86
CA PHE A 157 1.21 -0.41 6.55
C PHE A 157 -0.28 -0.33 6.83
N ALA A 158 -0.74 0.88 7.13
CA ALA A 158 -2.15 1.21 7.22
C ALA A 158 -2.60 1.90 5.93
N GLU A 159 -3.80 1.59 5.48
CA GLU A 159 -4.50 2.23 4.36
C GLU A 159 -5.74 2.94 4.93
N PHE A 160 -5.79 4.26 4.76
CA PHE A 160 -6.92 5.11 5.10
C PHE A 160 -7.62 5.55 3.83
N ALA A 161 -8.94 5.43 3.79
CA ALA A 161 -9.76 5.85 2.65
C ALA A 161 -11.17 6.23 3.12
N SER A 162 -11.94 6.89 2.26
CA SER A 162 -13.37 7.00 2.47
C SER A 162 -14.03 5.61 2.47
N ILE A 163 -15.11 5.39 3.24
CA ILE A 163 -15.94 4.18 3.12
C ILE A 163 -16.57 4.03 1.72
N LYS A 164 -16.65 5.14 0.95
CA LYS A 164 -17.12 5.15 -0.44
C LYS A 164 -16.03 4.76 -1.44
N ALA A 165 -14.77 4.69 -0.99
CA ALA A 165 -13.68 4.22 -1.82
C ALA A 165 -13.80 2.70 -2.02
N ASN A 166 -13.88 2.27 -3.26
CA ASN A 166 -13.91 0.85 -3.63
C ASN A 166 -12.66 0.49 -4.44
N PRO A 167 -11.50 0.28 -3.79
CA PRO A 167 -10.29 -0.15 -4.49
C PRO A 167 -10.44 -1.58 -5.00
N GLY A 168 -10.59 -1.72 -6.32
CA GLY A 168 -10.65 -3.02 -7.00
C GLY A 168 -9.26 -3.51 -7.39
N VAL A 169 -9.11 -4.84 -7.47
CA VAL A 169 -7.96 -5.44 -8.14
C VAL A 169 -8.05 -5.18 -9.65
N VAL A 170 -6.92 -4.83 -10.24
CA VAL A 170 -6.79 -4.53 -11.66
C VAL A 170 -5.52 -5.13 -12.23
N LEU A 171 -5.41 -5.11 -13.55
CA LEU A 171 -4.19 -5.43 -14.31
C LEU A 171 -3.78 -6.91 -14.34
N ASP A 172 -4.68 -7.85 -14.04
CA ASP A 172 -4.37 -9.28 -14.20
C ASP A 172 -4.05 -9.62 -15.67
N ASP A 173 -4.78 -9.02 -16.62
CA ASP A 173 -4.58 -9.24 -18.07
C ASP A 173 -3.29 -8.62 -18.62
N GLN A 174 -2.69 -7.67 -17.90
CA GLN A 174 -1.43 -7.00 -18.26
C GLN A 174 -0.23 -7.51 -17.47
N ASN A 175 -0.38 -8.61 -16.74
CA ASN A 175 0.63 -9.12 -15.81
C ASN A 175 1.04 -8.08 -14.75
N GLY A 176 0.11 -7.26 -14.27
CA GLY A 176 0.36 -6.22 -13.28
C GLY A 176 0.83 -4.89 -13.89
N LEU A 177 1.63 -4.13 -13.12
CA LEU A 177 2.14 -2.82 -13.53
C LEU A 177 3.22 -2.96 -14.63
N ALA A 178 3.59 -1.82 -15.21
CA ALA A 178 4.60 -1.72 -16.26
C ALA A 178 6.03 -1.94 -15.77
N TYR A 179 6.24 -2.02 -14.45
CA TYR A 179 7.52 -2.36 -13.84
C TYR A 179 7.33 -3.36 -12.70
N TYR A 180 8.32 -4.24 -12.56
CA TYR A 180 8.51 -5.14 -11.43
C TYR A 180 9.68 -4.69 -10.56
N ILE A 181 9.67 -5.07 -9.29
CA ILE A 181 10.80 -4.87 -8.38
C ILE A 181 11.41 -6.24 -8.09
N ILE A 182 12.64 -6.44 -8.54
CA ILE A 182 13.33 -7.74 -8.45
C ILE A 182 14.62 -7.61 -7.65
N ARG A 183 15.15 -8.75 -7.24
CA ARG A 183 16.49 -8.90 -6.69
C ARG A 183 17.40 -9.60 -7.71
N LYS A 184 18.48 -8.94 -8.11
CA LYS A 184 19.51 -9.50 -8.98
C LYS A 184 20.89 -9.20 -8.39
N ASN A 185 21.75 -10.22 -8.26
CA ASN A 185 23.10 -10.06 -7.68
C ASN A 185 23.12 -9.31 -6.34
N ALA A 186 22.21 -9.71 -5.43
CA ALA A 186 21.97 -9.08 -4.13
C ALA A 186 21.51 -7.60 -4.15
N LYS A 187 21.25 -7.01 -5.32
CA LYS A 187 20.76 -5.63 -5.47
C LYS A 187 19.27 -5.62 -5.83
N GLN A 188 18.59 -4.57 -5.39
CA GLN A 188 17.22 -4.28 -5.84
C GLN A 188 17.29 -3.61 -7.22
N GLU A 189 16.54 -4.13 -8.19
CA GLU A 189 16.40 -3.56 -9.51
C GLU A 189 14.92 -3.30 -9.83
N THR A 190 14.67 -2.29 -10.67
CA THR A 190 13.34 -2.00 -11.22
C THR A 190 13.41 -2.36 -12.69
N VAL A 191 12.66 -3.39 -13.10
CA VAL A 191 12.73 -3.94 -14.46
C VAL A 191 11.38 -3.80 -15.15
N ARG A 192 11.40 -3.56 -16.46
CA ARG A 192 10.18 -3.40 -17.26
C ARG A 192 9.39 -4.69 -17.32
N ASN A 193 8.07 -4.55 -17.31
CA ASN A 193 7.16 -5.61 -17.67
C ASN A 193 7.10 -5.74 -19.20
N PRO A 194 7.52 -6.87 -19.80
CA PRO A 194 7.58 -7.03 -21.25
C PRO A 194 6.20 -6.95 -21.93
N TYR A 195 5.11 -7.07 -21.18
CA TYR A 195 3.75 -6.90 -21.70
C TYR A 195 3.52 -5.48 -22.25
N TYR A 196 4.21 -4.48 -21.70
CA TYR A 196 4.05 -3.08 -22.11
C TYR A 196 5.12 -2.71 -23.15
N LYS A 197 4.68 -2.46 -24.40
CA LYS A 197 5.58 -2.12 -25.52
C LYS A 197 6.26 -0.76 -25.35
N ILE A 198 5.54 0.22 -24.80
CA ILE A 198 6.02 1.57 -24.54
C ILE A 198 5.71 1.90 -23.08
N VAL A 199 6.74 2.31 -22.36
CA VAL A 199 6.65 2.69 -20.94
C VAL A 199 7.58 3.87 -20.70
N ASN A 200 7.13 4.84 -19.91
CA ASN A 200 7.95 5.95 -19.43
C ASN A 200 8.77 5.51 -18.21
N GLU A 201 9.95 6.12 -18.03
CA GLU A 201 10.78 5.81 -16.87
C GLU A 201 10.10 6.24 -15.55
N PRO A 202 10.29 5.50 -14.44
CA PRO A 202 9.65 5.84 -13.18
C PRO A 202 10.13 7.19 -12.63
N GLU A 203 9.18 8.10 -12.42
CA GLU A 203 9.42 9.38 -11.78
C GLU A 203 9.71 9.20 -10.28
N LYS A 204 10.50 10.13 -9.74
CA LYS A 204 10.69 10.32 -8.30
C LYS A 204 10.12 11.69 -7.95
N LEU A 205 9.17 11.71 -7.02
CA LEU A 205 8.56 12.94 -6.53
C LEU A 205 9.05 13.26 -5.12
N ASP A 206 8.99 14.53 -4.75
CA ASP A 206 9.18 14.98 -3.37
C ASP A 206 7.90 14.75 -2.57
N TRP A 207 7.83 13.58 -1.94
CA TRP A 207 6.66 13.18 -1.17
C TRP A 207 6.47 13.99 0.09
N ASP A 208 7.54 14.48 0.71
CA ASP A 208 7.44 15.31 1.92
C ASP A 208 6.74 16.63 1.56
N LYS A 209 7.08 17.24 0.42
CA LYS A 209 6.36 18.42 -0.09
C LYS A 209 4.90 18.12 -0.44
N ILE A 210 4.63 16.98 -1.10
CA ILE A 210 3.26 16.59 -1.47
C ILE A 210 2.39 16.44 -0.23
N ILE A 211 2.81 15.66 0.77
CA ILE A 211 1.98 15.42 1.96
C ILE A 211 1.76 16.69 2.78
N LEU A 212 2.74 17.61 2.81
CA LEU A 212 2.59 18.92 3.45
C LEU A 212 1.51 19.77 2.77
N ASN A 213 1.42 19.76 1.44
CA ASN A 213 0.37 20.47 0.70
C ASN A 213 -1.03 19.96 1.05
N TYR A 214 -1.16 18.68 1.43
CA TYR A 214 -2.41 18.07 1.89
C TYR A 214 -2.59 18.11 3.42
N GLY A 215 -1.79 18.93 4.12
CA GLY A 215 -1.92 19.19 5.55
C GLY A 215 -1.45 18.06 6.47
N ILE A 216 -0.70 17.09 5.94
CA ILE A 216 -0.23 15.92 6.67
C ILE A 216 1.15 16.20 7.28
N THR A 217 1.31 15.89 8.57
CA THR A 217 2.63 15.87 9.20
C THR A 217 3.27 14.49 9.11
N PRO A 218 4.57 14.36 8.74
CA PRO A 218 5.19 13.05 8.52
C PRO A 218 5.19 12.14 9.76
N LYS A 219 5.65 12.67 10.91
CA LYS A 219 5.92 11.86 12.12
C LYS A 219 4.69 11.56 12.99
N THR A 220 3.57 12.22 12.76
CA THR A 220 2.35 11.98 13.55
C THR A 220 1.52 10.89 12.89
N PRO A 221 1.04 9.87 13.63
CA PRO A 221 0.15 8.86 13.06
C PRO A 221 -1.08 9.50 12.40
N VAL A 222 -1.47 9.03 11.21
CA VAL A 222 -2.56 9.62 10.42
C VAL A 222 -3.86 9.75 11.24
N ILE A 223 -4.25 8.70 11.96
CA ILE A 223 -5.50 8.71 12.73
C ILE A 223 -5.54 9.82 13.78
N LYS A 224 -4.41 10.10 14.45
CA LYS A 224 -4.32 11.19 15.44
C LYS A 224 -4.50 12.55 14.80
N GLN A 225 -4.06 12.70 13.55
CA GLN A 225 -4.25 13.93 12.79
C GLN A 225 -5.70 14.11 12.35
N ILE A 226 -6.32 13.04 11.80
CA ILE A 226 -7.72 13.04 11.36
C ILE A 226 -8.66 13.33 12.54
N LEU A 227 -8.50 12.67 13.68
CA LEU A 227 -9.37 12.89 14.84
C LEU A 227 -9.23 14.30 15.44
N ARG A 228 -8.06 14.93 15.29
CA ARG A 228 -7.80 16.28 15.81
C ARG A 228 -8.34 17.38 14.89
N LYS A 229 -8.22 17.20 13.57
CA LYS A 229 -8.57 18.19 12.53
C LYS A 229 -9.11 17.48 11.29
N TYR A 230 -10.31 16.92 11.41
CA TYR A 230 -10.92 16.09 10.37
C TYR A 230 -11.08 16.87 9.06
N GLU A 231 -11.44 18.14 9.13
CA GLU A 231 -11.65 19.07 8.01
C GLU A 231 -10.40 19.25 7.13
N LYS A 232 -9.19 19.05 7.67
CA LYS A 232 -7.95 19.10 6.89
C LYS A 232 -7.80 17.90 5.95
N PHE A 233 -8.55 16.83 6.20
CA PHE A 233 -8.56 15.61 5.42
C PHE A 233 -9.78 15.48 4.52
N ASP A 234 -10.56 16.56 4.32
CA ASP A 234 -11.71 16.62 3.41
C ASP A 234 -11.41 16.05 2.03
N TRP A 235 -10.18 16.23 1.53
CA TRP A 235 -9.75 15.66 0.25
C TRP A 235 -9.83 14.14 0.23
N LEU A 236 -9.60 13.43 1.34
CA LEU A 236 -9.70 11.96 1.39
C LEU A 236 -11.13 11.46 1.16
N PHE A 237 -12.13 12.32 1.43
CA PHE A 237 -13.55 12.00 1.36
C PHE A 237 -14.26 12.61 0.14
N LYS A 238 -13.53 13.29 -0.75
CA LYS A 238 -14.04 13.91 -1.97
C LYS A 238 -13.50 13.22 -3.22
N GLU A 239 -14.35 13.11 -4.24
CA GLU A 239 -13.96 12.52 -5.52
C GLU A 239 -12.94 13.40 -6.24
N ASP A 240 -11.94 12.77 -6.87
CA ASP A 240 -10.92 13.39 -7.74
C ASP A 240 -10.21 14.62 -7.14
N SER A 241 -10.09 14.64 -5.81
CA SER A 241 -9.64 15.78 -5.00
C SER A 241 -8.12 15.93 -4.90
N VAL A 242 -7.36 14.93 -5.38
CA VAL A 242 -5.91 14.87 -5.27
C VAL A 242 -5.31 14.82 -6.67
N ALA A 243 -4.42 15.77 -6.95
CA ALA A 243 -3.52 15.76 -8.09
C ALA A 243 -2.06 15.78 -7.61
N ILE A 244 -1.21 15.02 -8.30
CA ILE A 244 0.25 14.94 -8.13
C ILE A 244 0.92 14.93 -9.49
#